data_AF-W9VK19-F1
#
_entry.id   AF-W9VK19-F1
#
_cell.length_a   1.000
_cell.length_b   1.000
_cell.length_c   1.000
_cell.angle_alpha   90.00
_cell.angle_beta   90.00
_cell.angle_gamma   90.00
#
_symmetry.space_group_name_H-M   'P 1'
#
loop_
_entity.id
_entity.type
_entity.pdbx_description
1 polymer ?
#
loop_
_entity_poly.entity_id
_entity_poly.type
_entity_poly.pdbx_seq_one_letter_code
_entity_poly.pdbx_strand_id
1 'polypeptide(L)'
;MHIVDGALSAPVLVCGTLLAAAGIARGARDLNLERIPSAGLLSAAFFVASLVHVPIGPSSVHLILNGLAGLVLGWISFPALFVGLLLQALFFGFGGLTVLGVNTLDIALPAVIVGLLCRPGVRSANAALAAFWGGIAGALTIALTALMVAAVLALSGDAFIPAAKLVVIAHVPVMLIEGLLCAAAVTLVRKVKPELFGMPADASAAGLRAAEVRS
;
A
#
# COMPACT_ATOMS: atom_id res chain seq x y z
N MET A 1 -0.80 7.89 -5.96
CA MET A 1 0.17 8.38 -6.96
C MET A 1 0.57 7.31 -7.94
N HIS A 2 0.34 7.57 -9.22
CA HIS A 2 0.97 6.85 -10.32
C HIS A 2 1.67 7.87 -11.21
N ILE A 3 2.87 7.54 -11.65
CA ILE A 3 3.61 8.32 -12.64
C ILE A 3 3.02 7.97 -14.02
N VAL A 4 2.92 8.97 -14.91
CA VAL A 4 2.41 8.80 -16.28
C VAL A 4 3.50 8.39 -17.26
N ASP A 5 3.11 7.77 -18.39
CA ASP A 5 4.04 7.42 -19.47
C ASP A 5 4.79 8.67 -20.00
N GLY A 6 6.05 8.49 -20.37
CA GLY A 6 6.92 9.56 -20.89
C GLY A 6 7.56 10.47 -19.83
N ALA A 7 7.23 10.31 -18.55
CA ALA A 7 7.83 11.11 -17.48
C ALA A 7 9.21 10.62 -17.02
N LEU A 8 9.52 9.33 -17.20
CA LEU A 8 10.71 8.71 -16.62
C LEU A 8 11.83 8.47 -17.65
N SER A 9 13.08 8.61 -17.21
CA SER A 9 14.23 8.30 -18.03
C SER A 9 14.40 6.79 -18.24
N ALA A 10 14.99 6.38 -19.36
CA ALA A 10 15.17 4.95 -19.67
C ALA A 10 15.92 4.16 -18.58
N PRO A 11 17.00 4.68 -17.95
CA PRO A 11 17.66 3.97 -16.85
C PRO A 11 16.75 3.73 -15.65
N VAL A 12 15.95 4.73 -15.26
CA VAL A 12 15.01 4.63 -14.14
C VAL A 12 13.91 3.59 -14.43
N LEU A 13 13.37 3.62 -15.65
CA LEU A 13 12.37 2.63 -16.11
C LEU A 13 12.90 1.21 -16.03
N VAL A 14 14.09 0.95 -16.59
CA VAL A 14 14.69 -0.39 -16.62
C VAL A 14 14.98 -0.88 -15.20
N CYS A 15 15.65 -0.08 -14.38
CA CYS A 15 15.99 -0.47 -13.02
C CYS A 15 14.74 -0.71 -12.16
N GLY A 16 13.78 0.22 -12.17
CA GLY A 16 12.57 0.08 -11.37
C GLY A 16 11.71 -1.10 -11.80
N THR A 17 11.61 -1.35 -13.11
CA THR A 17 10.87 -2.51 -13.65
C THR A 17 11.53 -3.83 -13.29
N LEU A 18 12.86 -3.94 -13.35
CA LEU A 18 13.58 -5.16 -12.94
C LEU A 18 13.41 -5.44 -11.44
N LEU A 19 13.50 -4.41 -10.60
CA LEU A 19 13.25 -4.54 -9.16
C LEU A 19 11.80 -4.92 -8.85
N ALA A 20 10.83 -4.33 -9.57
CA ALA A 20 9.43 -4.70 -9.44
C ALA A 20 9.19 -6.16 -9.84
N ALA A 21 9.78 -6.61 -10.95
CA ALA A 21 9.69 -7.99 -11.41
C ALA A 21 10.29 -8.97 -10.37
N ALA A 22 11.41 -8.62 -9.75
CA ALA A 22 11.99 -9.41 -8.66
C ALA A 22 11.06 -9.47 -7.43
N GLY A 23 10.45 -8.34 -7.06
CA GLY A 23 9.45 -8.28 -5.98
C GLY A 23 8.19 -9.09 -6.29
N ILE A 24 7.68 -9.03 -7.52
CA ILE A 24 6.56 -9.85 -7.99
C ILE A 24 6.91 -11.33 -7.94
N ALA A 25 8.08 -11.72 -8.46
CA ALA A 25 8.53 -13.11 -8.43
C ALA A 25 8.67 -13.62 -6.98
N ARG A 26 9.17 -12.79 -6.06
CA ARG A 26 9.26 -13.14 -4.64
C ARG A 26 7.88 -13.29 -4.00
N GLY A 27 6.96 -12.36 -4.27
CA GLY A 27 5.60 -12.35 -3.73
C GLY A 27 4.74 -13.48 -4.29
N ALA A 28 4.89 -13.81 -5.57
CA ALA A 28 4.16 -14.89 -6.23
C ALA A 28 4.49 -16.27 -5.63
N ARG A 29 5.71 -16.47 -5.10
CA ARG A 29 6.09 -17.71 -4.39
C ARG A 29 5.28 -17.94 -3.11
N ASP A 30 4.79 -16.86 -2.48
CA ASP A 30 4.01 -16.93 -1.24
C ASP A 30 2.48 -16.96 -1.52
N LEU A 31 2.08 -16.85 -2.80
CA LEU A 31 0.67 -16.80 -3.21
C LEU A 31 0.10 -18.21 -3.41
N ASN A 32 -0.34 -18.83 -2.30
CA ASN A 32 -1.04 -20.12 -2.32
C ASN A 32 -2.58 -19.93 -2.41
N LEU A 33 -3.32 -21.03 -2.62
CA LEU A 33 -4.79 -21.02 -2.77
C LEU A 33 -5.52 -20.34 -1.61
N GLU A 34 -4.98 -20.44 -0.39
CA GLU A 34 -5.55 -19.86 0.82
C GLU A 34 -5.37 -18.33 0.86
N ARG A 35 -4.30 -17.81 0.23
CA ARG A 35 -3.92 -16.40 0.23
C ARG A 35 -4.48 -15.63 -0.98
N ILE A 36 -4.86 -16.32 -2.05
CA ILE A 36 -5.48 -15.72 -3.25
C ILE A 36 -6.70 -14.85 -2.91
N PRO A 37 -7.67 -15.29 -2.09
CA PRO A 37 -8.83 -14.47 -1.75
C PRO A 37 -8.46 -13.14 -1.08
N SER A 38 -7.49 -13.15 -0.15
CA SER A 38 -7.03 -11.92 0.51
C SER A 38 -6.28 -11.00 -0.43
N ALA A 39 -5.46 -11.55 -1.32
CA ALA A 39 -4.75 -10.78 -2.35
C ALA A 39 -5.72 -10.12 -3.33
N GLY A 40 -6.72 -10.87 -3.81
CA GLY A 40 -7.77 -10.36 -4.69
C GLY A 40 -8.63 -9.29 -4.03
N LEU A 41 -9.05 -9.50 -2.78
CA LEU A 41 -9.84 -8.51 -2.02
C LEU A 41 -9.08 -7.19 -1.85
N LEU A 42 -7.81 -7.25 -1.45
CA LEU A 42 -7.01 -6.03 -1.23
C LEU A 42 -6.63 -5.35 -2.56
N SER A 43 -6.40 -6.12 -3.63
CA SER A 43 -6.24 -5.56 -4.98
C SER A 43 -7.51 -4.84 -5.44
N ALA A 44 -8.70 -5.42 -5.20
CA ALA A 44 -9.97 -4.81 -5.56
C ALA A 44 -10.27 -3.58 -4.70
N ALA A 45 -10.00 -3.64 -3.39
CA ALA A 45 -10.15 -2.50 -2.49
C ALA A 45 -9.24 -1.34 -2.89
N PHE A 46 -7.96 -1.63 -3.20
CA PHE A 46 -7.03 -0.64 -3.77
C PHE A 46 -7.58 -0.04 -5.06
N PHE A 47 -7.99 -0.87 -6.02
CA PHE A 47 -8.55 -0.42 -7.29
C PHE A 47 -9.77 0.50 -7.10
N VAL A 48 -10.74 0.11 -6.28
CA VAL A 48 -11.95 0.92 -6.02
C VAL A 48 -11.62 2.21 -5.26
N ALA A 49 -10.79 2.13 -4.21
CA ALA A 49 -10.40 3.30 -3.43
C ALA A 49 -9.65 4.33 -4.28
N SER A 50 -8.88 3.86 -5.26
CA SER A 50 -8.14 4.71 -6.18
C SER A 50 -9.01 5.46 -7.20
N LEU A 51 -10.29 5.09 -7.38
CA LEU A 51 -11.18 5.78 -8.32
C LEU A 51 -11.45 7.23 -7.91
N VAL A 52 -11.41 7.50 -6.61
CA VAL A 52 -11.39 8.87 -6.09
C VAL A 52 -9.96 9.40 -6.25
N HIS A 53 -9.70 9.95 -7.44
CA HIS A 53 -8.40 10.48 -7.82
C HIS A 53 -8.48 11.95 -8.20
N VAL A 54 -7.42 12.68 -7.89
CA VAL A 54 -7.22 14.07 -8.31
C VAL A 54 -5.87 14.15 -9.02
N PRO A 55 -5.81 14.53 -10.30
CA PRO A 55 -4.54 14.66 -11.02
C PRO A 55 -3.73 15.85 -10.48
N ILE A 56 -2.43 15.65 -10.28
CA ILE A 56 -1.49 16.68 -9.80
C ILE A 56 -0.16 16.55 -10.55
N GLY A 57 0.11 17.48 -11.47
CA GLY A 57 1.31 17.47 -12.30
C GLY A 57 1.40 16.17 -13.13
N PRO A 58 2.59 15.54 -13.22
CA PRO A 58 2.75 14.24 -13.88
C PRO A 58 2.31 13.04 -13.01
N SER A 59 1.59 13.29 -11.91
CA SER A 59 1.13 12.26 -10.96
C SER A 59 -0.31 12.51 -10.50
N SER A 60 -0.73 11.83 -9.44
CA SER A 60 -2.08 11.87 -8.91
C SER A 60 -2.11 11.66 -7.40
N VAL A 61 -3.15 12.20 -6.76
CA VAL A 61 -3.49 11.98 -5.36
C VAL A 61 -4.73 11.10 -5.31
N HIS A 62 -4.65 9.99 -4.59
CA HIS A 62 -5.77 9.07 -4.36
C HIS A 62 -5.45 8.16 -3.18
N LEU A 63 -6.47 7.45 -2.70
CA LEU A 63 -6.31 6.38 -1.71
C LEU A 63 -5.65 5.15 -2.35
N ILE A 64 -4.79 4.48 -1.60
CA ILE A 64 -3.96 3.35 -2.03
C ILE A 64 -4.19 2.12 -1.14
N LEU A 65 -4.44 2.29 0.17
CA LEU A 65 -4.57 1.19 1.15
C LEU A 65 -3.34 0.26 1.21
N ASN A 66 -2.18 0.69 0.69
CA ASN A 66 -1.00 -0.16 0.60
C ASN A 66 -0.37 -0.47 1.96
N GLY A 67 -0.58 0.37 2.98
CA GLY A 67 -0.19 0.06 4.36
C GLY A 67 -0.93 -1.16 4.91
N LEU A 68 -2.25 -1.25 4.67
CA LEU A 68 -3.04 -2.44 5.04
C LEU A 68 -2.61 -3.65 4.21
N ALA A 69 -2.38 -3.45 2.90
CA ALA A 69 -1.89 -4.51 2.03
C ALA A 69 -0.58 -5.10 2.55
N GLY A 70 0.38 -4.25 2.94
CA GLY A 70 1.65 -4.66 3.51
C GLY A 70 1.51 -5.48 4.80
N LEU A 71 0.64 -5.04 5.71
CA LEU A 71 0.39 -5.72 6.98
C LEU A 71 -0.21 -7.13 6.80
N VAL A 72 -1.12 -7.31 5.85
CA VAL A 72 -1.84 -8.57 5.62
C VAL A 72 -1.08 -9.50 4.67
N LEU A 73 -0.57 -8.96 3.57
CA LEU A 73 -0.02 -9.72 2.45
C LEU A 73 1.50 -9.87 2.51
N GLY A 74 2.22 -8.94 3.13
CA GLY A 74 3.69 -8.92 3.08
C GLY A 74 4.15 -8.88 1.62
N TRP A 75 5.07 -9.78 1.22
CA TRP A 75 5.59 -9.83 -0.15
C TRP A 75 4.52 -10.04 -1.24
N ILE A 76 3.38 -10.66 -0.90
CA ILE A 76 2.24 -10.81 -1.83
C ILE A 76 1.66 -9.44 -2.26
N SER A 77 1.96 -8.35 -1.53
CA SER A 77 1.60 -6.99 -1.95
C SER A 77 2.14 -6.63 -3.34
N PHE A 78 3.29 -7.16 -3.76
CA PHE A 78 3.82 -6.92 -5.11
C PHE A 78 2.88 -7.42 -6.21
N PRO A 79 2.59 -8.73 -6.33
CA PRO A 79 1.67 -9.20 -7.35
C PRO A 79 0.24 -8.67 -7.16
N ALA A 80 -0.23 -8.46 -5.92
CA ALA A 80 -1.58 -7.93 -5.69
C ALA A 80 -1.74 -6.48 -6.16
N LEU A 81 -0.82 -5.59 -5.79
CA LEU A 81 -0.90 -4.17 -6.18
C LEU A 81 -0.53 -3.98 -7.64
N PHE A 82 0.35 -4.82 -8.22
CA PHE A 82 0.60 -4.87 -9.67
C PHE A 82 -0.69 -5.10 -10.47
N VAL A 83 -1.52 -6.07 -10.06
CA VAL A 83 -2.79 -6.36 -10.75
C VAL A 83 -3.72 -5.15 -10.66
N GLY A 84 -3.86 -4.53 -9.49
CA GLY A 84 -4.64 -3.29 -9.35
C GLY A 84 -4.16 -2.18 -10.29
N LEU A 85 -2.85 -1.93 -10.33
CA LEU A 85 -2.22 -0.94 -11.20
C LEU A 85 -2.43 -1.22 -12.69
N LEU A 86 -2.28 -2.48 -13.08
CA LEU A 86 -2.51 -2.90 -14.46
C LEU A 86 -3.96 -2.63 -14.87
N LEU A 87 -4.93 -2.98 -14.03
CA LEU A 87 -6.34 -2.73 -14.31
C LEU A 87 -6.64 -1.23 -14.35
N GLN A 88 -6.04 -0.41 -13.48
CA GLN A 88 -6.21 1.04 -13.53
C GLN A 88 -5.67 1.64 -14.83
N ALA A 89 -4.48 1.20 -15.27
CA ALA A 89 -3.89 1.64 -16.52
C ALA A 89 -4.76 1.24 -17.73
N LEU A 90 -5.31 0.02 -17.74
CA LEU A 90 -6.12 -0.48 -18.85
C LEU A 90 -7.52 0.13 -18.92
N PHE A 91 -8.21 0.28 -17.79
CA PHE A 91 -9.61 0.74 -17.78
C PHE A 91 -9.76 2.26 -17.70
N PHE A 92 -8.83 2.94 -17.05
CA PHE A 92 -8.95 4.38 -16.76
C PHE A 92 -7.79 5.22 -17.28
N GLY A 93 -6.74 4.58 -17.83
CA GLY A 93 -5.55 5.30 -18.28
C GLY A 93 -4.79 5.97 -17.13
N PHE A 94 -4.98 5.53 -15.87
CA PHE A 94 -4.24 6.08 -14.75
C PHE A 94 -2.83 5.50 -14.72
N GLY A 95 -1.83 6.39 -14.63
CA GLY A 95 -0.43 6.02 -14.72
C GLY A 95 -0.02 5.75 -16.17
N GLY A 96 0.52 4.56 -16.44
CA GLY A 96 1.00 4.20 -17.77
C GLY A 96 1.54 2.78 -17.82
N LEU A 97 1.58 2.20 -19.02
CA LEU A 97 2.02 0.81 -19.20
C LEU A 97 3.56 0.69 -19.17
N THR A 98 4.27 1.71 -19.64
CA THR A 98 5.75 1.70 -19.66
C THR A 98 6.33 1.89 -18.26
N VAL A 99 5.63 2.67 -17.44
CA VAL A 99 5.97 2.99 -16.04
C VAL A 99 5.37 2.01 -15.03
N LEU A 100 4.60 1.02 -15.47
CA LEU A 100 3.88 0.08 -14.60
C LEU A 100 4.80 -0.63 -13.60
N GLY A 101 5.99 -1.04 -14.03
CA GLY A 101 6.98 -1.64 -13.15
C GLY A 101 7.42 -0.69 -12.04
N VAL A 102 7.79 0.54 -12.40
CA VAL A 102 8.21 1.56 -11.42
C VAL A 102 7.08 1.91 -10.45
N ASN A 103 5.87 2.14 -10.95
CA ASN A 103 4.69 2.38 -10.11
C ASN A 103 4.42 1.23 -9.14
N THR A 104 4.61 -0.02 -9.59
CA THR A 104 4.48 -1.19 -8.73
C THR A 104 5.54 -1.18 -7.64
N LEU A 105 6.79 -0.89 -7.97
CA LEU A 105 7.87 -0.81 -6.99
C LEU A 105 7.60 0.27 -5.95
N ASP A 106 7.26 1.48 -6.39
CA ASP A 106 7.02 2.65 -5.54
C ASP A 106 5.89 2.41 -4.54
N ILE A 107 4.89 1.61 -4.91
CA ILE A 107 3.73 1.33 -4.06
C ILE A 107 3.91 0.08 -3.20
N ALA A 108 4.47 -1.00 -3.77
CA ALA A 108 4.55 -2.29 -3.10
C ALA A 108 5.77 -2.40 -2.17
N LEU A 109 6.90 -1.78 -2.50
CA LEU A 109 8.09 -1.86 -1.65
C LEU A 109 7.87 -1.17 -0.29
N PRO A 110 7.32 0.06 -0.21
CA PRO A 110 6.94 0.65 1.07
C PRO A 110 5.95 -0.21 1.85
N ALA A 111 4.97 -0.80 1.17
CA ALA A 111 3.99 -1.68 1.80
C ALA A 111 4.68 -2.86 2.51
N VAL A 112 5.63 -3.52 1.84
CA VAL A 112 6.39 -4.63 2.44
C VAL A 112 7.22 -4.15 3.62
N ILE A 113 7.99 -3.07 3.46
CA ILE A 113 8.89 -2.54 4.50
C ILE A 113 8.10 -2.17 5.76
N VAL A 114 7.07 -1.35 5.61
CA VAL A 114 6.25 -0.86 6.72
C VAL A 114 5.40 -1.99 7.30
N GLY A 115 4.89 -2.88 6.46
CA GLY A 115 4.21 -4.09 6.88
C GLY A 115 5.08 -4.91 7.84
N LEU A 116 6.34 -5.19 7.47
CA LEU A 116 7.27 -5.92 8.34
C LEU A 116 7.57 -5.17 9.65
N LEU A 117 7.75 -3.84 9.58
CA LEU A 117 8.07 -3.00 10.74
C LEU A 117 6.91 -2.92 11.74
N CYS A 118 5.67 -2.75 11.26
CA CYS A 118 4.50 -2.50 12.11
C CYS A 118 3.74 -3.78 12.51
N ARG A 119 4.00 -4.92 11.86
CA ARG A 119 3.31 -6.19 12.13
C ARG A 119 3.36 -6.66 13.59
N PRO A 120 4.50 -6.57 14.33
CA PRO A 120 4.52 -6.93 15.75
C PRO A 120 3.54 -6.10 16.59
N GLY A 121 3.44 -4.80 16.28
CA GLY A 121 2.56 -3.88 16.99
C GLY A 121 1.07 -4.14 16.73
N VAL A 122 0.71 -4.47 15.50
CA VAL A 122 -0.67 -4.85 15.13
C VAL A 122 -1.12 -6.15 15.81
N ARG A 123 -0.18 -7.05 16.13
CA ARG A 123 -0.44 -8.31 16.86
C ARG A 123 -0.53 -8.14 18.38
N SER A 124 -0.38 -6.91 18.90
CA SER A 124 -0.49 -6.64 20.33
C SER A 124 -1.85 -7.09 20.89
N ALA A 125 -1.86 -7.67 22.10
CA ALA A 125 -3.10 -8.00 22.80
C ALA A 125 -3.98 -6.75 23.02
N ASN A 126 -3.36 -5.58 23.22
CA ASN A 126 -4.08 -4.31 23.38
C ASN A 126 -4.62 -3.82 22.03
N ALA A 127 -5.94 -3.71 21.93
CA ALA A 127 -6.65 -3.26 20.73
C ALA A 127 -6.28 -1.82 20.32
N ALA A 128 -6.17 -0.91 21.28
CA ALA A 128 -5.79 0.48 21.01
C ALA A 128 -4.36 0.58 20.48
N LEU A 129 -3.44 -0.21 21.03
CA LEU A 129 -2.06 -0.23 20.55
C LEU A 129 -1.96 -0.80 19.13
N ALA A 130 -2.72 -1.84 18.80
CA ALA A 130 -2.76 -2.35 17.43
C ALA A 130 -3.38 -1.36 16.44
N ALA A 131 -4.46 -0.66 16.84
CA ALA A 131 -5.05 0.39 16.01
C ALA A 131 -4.04 1.52 15.77
N PHE A 132 -3.29 1.93 16.80
CA PHE A 132 -2.21 2.91 16.68
C PHE A 132 -1.14 2.44 15.67
N TRP A 133 -0.64 1.20 15.79
CA TRP A 133 0.32 0.65 14.83
C TRP A 133 -0.26 0.50 13.42
N GLY A 134 -1.55 0.20 13.29
CA GLY A 134 -2.26 0.24 12.00
C GLY A 134 -2.25 1.64 11.39
N GLY A 135 -2.50 2.67 12.20
CA GLY A 135 -2.46 4.05 11.76
C GLY A 135 -1.07 4.52 11.33
N ILE A 136 -0.04 4.15 12.11
CA ILE A 136 1.35 4.37 11.72
C ILE A 136 1.66 3.66 10.40
N ALA A 137 1.21 2.41 10.23
CA ALA A 137 1.44 1.67 9.00
C ALA A 137 0.79 2.37 7.79
N GLY A 138 -0.47 2.81 7.90
CA GLY A 138 -1.15 3.56 6.84
C GLY A 138 -0.40 4.84 6.46
N ALA A 139 -0.14 5.71 7.43
CA ALA A 139 0.50 7.01 7.17
C ALA A 139 1.94 6.88 6.67
N LEU A 140 2.75 6.04 7.32
CA LEU A 140 4.16 5.85 6.97
C LEU A 140 4.33 5.22 5.59
N THR A 141 3.44 4.29 5.20
CA THR A 141 3.52 3.66 3.87
C THR A 141 3.27 4.68 2.77
N ILE A 142 2.29 5.58 2.94
CA ILE A 142 2.03 6.67 1.97
C ILE A 142 3.19 7.66 1.93
N ALA A 143 3.75 8.02 3.09
CA ALA A 143 4.92 8.90 3.16
C ALA A 143 6.11 8.32 2.37
N LEU A 144 6.43 7.05 2.58
CA LEU A 144 7.51 6.37 1.86
C LEU A 144 7.18 6.21 0.37
N THR A 145 5.93 5.91 0.00
CA THR A 145 5.50 5.87 -1.41
C THR A 145 5.70 7.24 -2.07
N ALA A 146 5.36 8.34 -1.38
CA ALA A 146 5.55 9.71 -1.87
C ALA A 146 7.03 10.04 -2.09
N LEU A 147 7.87 9.62 -1.16
CA LEU A 147 9.32 9.82 -1.25
C LEU A 147 9.94 8.98 -2.37
N MET A 148 9.47 7.75 -2.59
CA MET A 148 9.92 6.92 -3.71
C MET A 148 9.56 7.54 -5.06
N VAL A 149 8.31 7.95 -5.25
CA VAL A 149 7.88 8.66 -6.47
C VAL A 149 8.69 9.95 -6.67
N ALA A 150 8.89 10.74 -5.61
CA ALA A 150 9.70 11.95 -5.68
C ALA A 150 11.15 11.67 -6.07
N ALA A 151 11.75 10.59 -5.54
CA ALA A 151 13.11 10.18 -5.89
C ALA A 151 13.21 9.73 -7.35
N VAL A 152 12.27 8.90 -7.81
CA VAL A 152 12.20 8.42 -9.21
C VAL A 152 12.03 9.58 -10.19
N LEU A 153 11.20 10.56 -9.87
CA LEU A 153 11.05 11.80 -10.65
C LEU A 153 12.35 12.62 -10.67
N ALA A 154 12.96 12.85 -9.50
CA ALA A 154 14.22 13.59 -9.41
C ALA A 154 15.36 12.92 -10.19
N LEU A 155 15.46 11.60 -10.15
CA LEU A 155 16.43 10.81 -10.92
C LEU A 155 16.18 10.85 -12.44
N SER A 156 14.98 11.25 -12.85
CA SER A 156 14.62 11.38 -14.28
C SER A 156 14.94 12.75 -14.87
N GLY A 157 15.35 13.72 -14.04
CA GLY A 157 15.93 15.00 -14.47
C GLY A 157 15.48 16.19 -13.63
N ASP A 158 16.29 17.26 -13.64
CA ASP A 158 16.08 18.47 -12.83
C ASP A 158 14.72 19.15 -13.10
N ALA A 159 14.21 19.03 -14.33
CA ALA A 159 12.89 19.55 -14.71
C ALA A 159 11.73 18.95 -13.89
N PHE A 160 11.91 17.75 -13.31
CA PHE A 160 10.89 17.08 -12.50
C PHE A 160 11.00 17.37 -11.00
N ILE A 161 12.02 18.12 -10.54
CA ILE A 161 12.18 18.49 -9.13
C ILE A 161 10.96 19.25 -8.55
N PRO A 162 10.34 20.21 -9.28
CA PRO A 162 9.11 20.84 -8.80
C PRO A 162 7.97 19.83 -8.60
N ALA A 163 7.81 18.90 -9.54
CA ALA A 163 6.81 17.83 -9.45
C ALA A 163 7.08 16.88 -8.27
N ALA A 164 8.35 16.51 -8.05
CA ALA A 164 8.77 15.68 -6.92
C ALA A 164 8.39 16.31 -5.58
N LYS A 165 8.65 17.61 -5.40
CA LYS A 165 8.25 18.35 -4.19
C LYS A 165 6.74 18.42 -4.04
N LEU A 166 6.04 18.71 -5.15
CA LEU A 166 4.58 18.83 -5.16
C LEU A 166 3.90 17.51 -4.75
N VAL A 167 4.39 16.36 -5.24
CA VAL A 167 3.86 15.04 -4.87
C VAL A 167 3.94 14.81 -3.36
N VAL A 168 5.08 15.10 -2.73
CA VAL A 168 5.24 14.91 -1.27
C VAL A 168 4.27 15.80 -0.49
N ILE A 169 4.19 17.08 -0.84
CA ILE A 169 3.33 18.05 -0.16
C ILE A 169 1.85 17.68 -0.33
N ALA A 170 1.44 17.34 -1.56
CA ALA A 170 0.06 17.03 -1.86
C ALA A 170 -0.45 15.73 -1.21
N HIS A 171 0.45 14.82 -0.82
CA HIS A 171 0.07 13.58 -0.14
C HIS A 171 0.02 13.71 1.38
N VAL A 172 0.41 14.84 1.99
CA VAL A 172 0.30 15.03 3.45
C VAL A 172 -1.12 14.80 3.98
N PRO A 173 -2.19 15.35 3.36
CA PRO A 173 -3.56 15.03 3.78
C PRO A 173 -3.91 13.55 3.61
N VAL A 174 -3.42 12.91 2.54
CA VAL A 174 -3.65 11.49 2.28
C VAL A 174 -2.98 10.62 3.34
N MET A 175 -1.78 10.97 3.82
CA MET A 175 -1.11 10.24 4.90
C MET A 175 -1.99 10.18 6.16
N LEU A 176 -2.65 11.28 6.51
CA LEU A 176 -3.57 11.32 7.66
C LEU A 176 -4.81 10.44 7.43
N ILE A 177 -5.43 10.54 6.25
CA ILE A 177 -6.63 9.78 5.90
C ILE A 177 -6.32 8.27 5.86
N GLU A 178 -5.23 7.88 5.21
CA GLU A 178 -4.78 6.48 5.12
C GLU A 178 -4.36 5.93 6.49
N GLY A 179 -3.76 6.76 7.35
CA GLY A 179 -3.53 6.39 8.74
C GLY A 179 -4.84 6.07 9.48
N LEU A 180 -5.83 6.96 9.41
CA LEU A 180 -7.12 6.72 10.06
C LEU A 180 -7.85 5.50 9.49
N LEU A 181 -7.86 5.35 8.16
CA LEU A 181 -8.47 4.21 7.47
C LEU A 181 -7.78 2.90 7.86
N CYS A 182 -6.44 2.87 7.90
CA CYS A 182 -5.70 1.67 8.26
C CYS A 182 -5.87 1.30 9.74
N ALA A 183 -5.92 2.28 10.64
CA ALA A 183 -6.24 2.06 12.06
C ALA A 183 -7.64 1.43 12.24
N ALA A 184 -8.64 1.96 11.52
CA ALA A 184 -9.99 1.42 11.53
C ALA A 184 -10.05 0.00 10.93
N ALA A 185 -9.39 -0.22 9.79
CA ALA A 185 -9.32 -1.52 9.14
C ALA A 185 -8.64 -2.58 10.02
N VAL A 186 -7.52 -2.25 10.66
CA VAL A 186 -6.84 -3.14 11.61
C VAL A 186 -7.76 -3.50 12.77
N THR A 187 -8.49 -2.52 13.32
CA THR A 187 -9.45 -2.75 14.41
C THR A 187 -10.55 -3.73 13.99
N LEU A 188 -11.11 -3.55 12.80
CA LEU A 188 -12.16 -4.43 12.27
C LEU A 188 -11.62 -5.84 11.98
N VAL A 189 -10.51 -5.94 11.23
CA VAL A 189 -9.91 -7.22 10.84
C VAL A 189 -9.55 -8.05 12.07
N ARG A 190 -9.03 -7.43 13.14
CA ARG A 190 -8.76 -8.14 14.39
C ARG A 190 -10.01 -8.75 15.05
N LYS A 191 -11.18 -8.15 14.86
CA LYS A 191 -12.44 -8.66 15.40
C LYS A 191 -13.02 -9.78 14.54
N VAL A 192 -12.94 -9.64 13.21
CA VAL A 192 -13.67 -10.54 12.28
C VAL A 192 -12.80 -11.66 11.71
N LYS A 193 -11.51 -11.39 11.50
CA LYS A 193 -10.54 -12.26 10.80
C LYS A 193 -9.12 -12.10 11.39
N PRO A 194 -8.93 -12.32 12.71
CA PRO A 194 -7.61 -12.17 13.35
C PRO A 194 -6.52 -13.05 12.73
N GLU A 195 -6.88 -14.17 12.09
CA GLU A 195 -5.95 -15.03 11.36
C GLU A 195 -5.14 -14.28 10.28
N LEU A 196 -5.69 -13.19 9.71
CA LEU A 196 -4.98 -12.40 8.69
C LEU A 196 -3.69 -11.75 9.22
N PHE A 197 -3.61 -11.51 10.52
CA PHE A 197 -2.38 -11.03 11.19
C PHE A 197 -1.58 -12.17 11.84
N GLY A 198 -1.95 -13.43 11.61
CA GLY A 198 -1.36 -14.60 12.25
C GLY A 198 -1.72 -14.70 13.73
N MET A 199 -2.88 -14.18 14.13
CA MET A 199 -3.42 -14.35 15.49
C MET A 199 -4.39 -15.54 15.53
N PRO A 200 -4.51 -16.24 16.68
CA PRO A 200 -5.51 -17.29 16.87
C PRO A 200 -6.94 -16.78 16.62
N ALA A 201 -7.81 -17.62 16.04
CA ALA A 201 -9.19 -17.27 15.72
C ALA A 201 -10.04 -16.93 16.97
N ASP A 202 -9.74 -17.57 18.10
CA ASP A 202 -10.37 -17.38 19.41
C ASP A 202 -9.97 -16.08 20.12
N ALA A 203 -8.92 -15.40 19.66
CA ALA A 203 -8.53 -14.07 20.16
C ALA A 203 -9.64 -13.01 19.97
N SER A 204 -10.55 -13.23 19.00
CA SER A 204 -11.75 -12.42 18.80
C SER A 204 -12.74 -12.53 19.98
N ALA A 205 -12.94 -13.74 20.50
CA ALA A 205 -13.89 -14.01 21.59
C ALA A 205 -13.43 -13.45 22.95
N ALA A 206 -12.12 -13.47 23.21
CA ALA A 206 -11.55 -12.88 24.43
C ALA A 206 -11.66 -11.35 24.47
N GLY A 207 -11.52 -10.69 23.30
CA GLY A 207 -11.66 -9.23 23.18
C GLY A 207 -13.10 -8.72 23.34
N LEU A 208 -14.08 -9.48 22.84
CA LEU A 208 -15.51 -9.20 23.03
C LEU A 208 -15.92 -9.34 24.50
N ARG A 209 -15.50 -10.43 25.17
CA ARG A 209 -15.77 -10.63 26.60
C ARG A 209 -15.12 -9.55 27.49
N ALA A 210 -13.92 -9.09 27.16
CA ALA A 210 -13.25 -8.03 27.92
C ALA A 210 -13.91 -6.64 27.73
N ALA A 211 -14.59 -6.41 26.60
CA ALA A 211 -15.36 -5.19 26.36
C ALA A 211 -16.72 -5.22 27.09
N GLU A 212 -17.39 -6.37 27.13
CA GLU A 212 -18.64 -6.58 27.89
C GLU A 212 -18.45 -6.45 29.40
N VAL A 213 -17.27 -6.83 29.93
CA VAL A 213 -16.95 -6.69 31.36
C VAL A 213 -16.63 -5.23 31.75
N ARG A 214 -16.41 -4.35 30.77
CA ARG A 214 -16.07 -2.92 30.99
C ARG A 214 -17.21 -1.95 30.70
N SER A 215 -18.37 -2.43 30.24
CA SER A 215 -19.62 -1.67 30.05
C SER A 215 -20.57 -1.88 31.20
#